data_AF-A0A0F6MNB7-F1
#
_entry.id   AF-A0A0F6MNB7-F1
#
_cell.length_a   1.000
_cell.length_b   1.000
_cell.length_c   1.000
_cell.angle_alpha   90.00
_cell.angle_beta   90.00
_cell.angle_gamma   90.00
#
_symmetry.space_group_name_H-M   'P 1'
#
loop_
_entity.id
_entity.type
_entity.pdbx_description
1 polymer ?
#
loop_
_entity_poly.entity_id
_entity_poly.type
_entity_poly.pdbx_seq_one_letter_code
_entity_poly.pdbx_strand_id
1 'polypeptide(L)'
;MKISEAEKKYIFTTKIELQDGDYIELREPNTQEISSFGDDGKKNLELLEKIFPSCVIDSSFTDDNDNKVDGKTLYSFLKKSSSLFTEILNIWIDSIPFQSRLQKKQKSDK
;
A
#
# COMPACT_ATOMS: atom_id res chain seq x y z
N MET A 1 3.89 25.75 -2.19
CA MET A 1 3.60 24.30 -2.16
C MET A 1 3.70 23.84 -0.72
N LYS A 2 2.62 23.28 -0.17
CA LYS A 2 2.59 22.69 1.17
C LYS A 2 3.26 21.31 1.14
N ILE A 3 3.78 20.85 2.27
CA ILE A 3 4.39 19.51 2.37
C ILE A 3 3.40 18.43 1.91
N SER A 4 2.12 18.54 2.29
CA SER A 4 1.06 17.63 1.84
C SER A 4 0.82 17.63 0.32
N GLU A 5 1.11 18.73 -0.37
CA GLU A 5 1.05 18.80 -1.84
C GLU A 5 2.30 18.20 -2.49
N ALA A 6 3.46 18.36 -1.84
CA ALA A 6 4.72 17.78 -2.28
C ALA A 6 4.71 16.25 -2.14
N GLU A 7 4.16 15.73 -1.04
CA GLU A 7 4.00 14.28 -0.82
C GLU A 7 3.22 13.62 -1.97
N LYS A 8 2.07 14.18 -2.34
CA LYS A 8 1.26 13.69 -3.48
C LYS A 8 1.97 13.80 -4.83
N LYS A 9 2.92 14.72 -4.98
CA LYS A 9 3.58 15.00 -6.26
C LYS A 9 4.87 14.21 -6.45
N TYR A 10 5.61 13.97 -5.37
CA TYR A 10 6.98 13.41 -5.44
C TYR A 10 7.09 12.01 -4.85
N ILE A 11 6.13 11.56 -4.07
CA ILE A 11 6.09 10.18 -3.58
C ILE A 11 5.34 9.34 -4.60
N PHE A 12 5.92 8.19 -4.97
CA PHE A 12 5.23 7.26 -5.85
C PHE A 12 3.96 6.74 -5.18
N THR A 13 2.84 6.79 -5.89
CA THR A 13 1.57 6.25 -5.44
C THR A 13 1.08 5.14 -6.36
N THR A 14 0.39 4.18 -5.76
CA THR A 14 -0.34 3.12 -6.45
C THR A 14 -1.82 3.34 -6.23
N LYS A 15 -2.57 3.55 -7.31
CA LYS A 15 -4.04 3.55 -7.28
C LYS A 15 -4.55 2.16 -7.63
N ILE A 16 -5.27 1.54 -6.71
CA ILE A 16 -5.88 0.23 -6.85
C ILE A 16 -7.38 0.44 -7.04
N GLU A 17 -7.87 0.15 -8.24
CA GLU A 17 -9.30 0.15 -8.55
C GLU A 17 -9.93 -1.16 -8.07
N LEU A 18 -11.08 -1.05 -7.43
CA LEU A 18 -11.91 -2.15 -6.94
C LEU A 18 -13.17 -2.26 -7.81
N GLN A 19 -14.09 -3.14 -7.44
CA GLN A 19 -15.38 -3.25 -8.12
C GLN A 19 -16.19 -1.94 -8.00
N ASP A 20 -17.07 -1.69 -8.97
CA ASP A 20 -17.99 -0.55 -9.00
C ASP A 20 -17.34 0.86 -9.00
N GLY A 21 -16.04 0.94 -9.31
CA GLY A 21 -15.30 2.21 -9.41
C GLY A 21 -14.77 2.72 -8.07
N ASP A 22 -14.84 1.89 -7.02
CA ASP A 22 -14.16 2.16 -5.77
C ASP A 22 -12.64 2.11 -5.93
N TYR A 23 -11.92 2.88 -5.12
CA TYR A 23 -10.46 2.90 -5.20
C TYR A 23 -9.78 3.11 -3.85
N ILE A 24 -8.53 2.67 -3.79
CA ILE A 24 -7.60 2.96 -2.71
C ILE A 24 -6.30 3.45 -3.34
N GLU A 25 -5.78 4.58 -2.84
CA GLU A 25 -4.49 5.12 -3.24
C GLU A 25 -3.48 5.03 -2.09
N LEU A 26 -2.36 4.38 -2.36
CA LEU A 26 -1.30 4.09 -1.39
C LEU A 26 0.02 4.72 -1.85
N ARG A 27 0.77 5.36 -0.96
CA ARG A 27 2.19 5.65 -1.22
C ARG A 27 3.02 4.37 -1.18
N GLU A 28 4.19 4.41 -1.77
CA GLU A 28 5.23 3.43 -1.48
C GLU A 28 5.69 3.48 0.00
N PRO A 29 6.14 2.34 0.57
CA PRO A 29 6.85 2.29 1.83
C PRO A 29 8.15 3.10 1.78
N ASN A 30 8.49 3.75 2.87
CA ASN A 30 9.78 4.44 3.01
C ASN A 30 10.89 3.46 3.42
N THR A 31 12.16 3.89 3.30
CA THR A 31 13.34 3.06 3.59
C THR A 31 13.30 2.37 4.96
N GLN A 32 12.73 2.99 5.99
CA GLN A 32 12.63 2.38 7.32
C GLN A 32 11.57 1.27 7.34
N GLU A 33 10.42 1.49 6.71
CA GLU A 33 9.33 0.52 6.62
C GLU A 33 9.75 -0.75 5.85
N ILE A 34 10.50 -0.60 4.74
CA ILE A 34 11.01 -1.73 3.94
C ILE A 34 12.27 -2.38 4.53
N SER A 35 13.02 -1.72 5.43
CA SER A 35 14.27 -2.27 5.99
C SER A 35 14.11 -3.64 6.67
N SER A 36 12.89 -3.98 7.09
CA SER A 36 12.56 -5.24 7.74
C SER A 36 12.18 -6.37 6.76
N PHE A 37 12.09 -6.08 5.46
CA PHE A 37 11.73 -7.07 4.44
C PHE A 37 12.92 -7.99 4.18
N GLY A 38 12.63 -9.28 4.00
CA GLY A 38 13.63 -10.31 3.69
C GLY A 38 13.13 -11.29 2.64
N ASP A 39 13.71 -12.48 2.59
CA ASP A 39 13.32 -13.53 1.62
C ASP A 39 12.04 -14.29 2.02
N ASP A 40 11.53 -14.07 3.24
CA ASP A 40 10.33 -14.71 3.75
C ASP A 40 9.07 -13.93 3.32
N GLY A 41 8.43 -14.42 2.25
CA GLY A 41 7.23 -13.80 1.69
C GLY A 41 6.07 -13.67 2.69
N LYS A 42 5.93 -14.58 3.65
CA LYS A 42 4.86 -14.51 4.66
C LYS A 42 5.14 -13.37 5.65
N LYS A 43 6.38 -13.25 6.13
CA LYS A 43 6.77 -12.13 7.01
C LYS A 43 6.67 -10.79 6.29
N ASN A 44 7.00 -10.74 5.00
CA ASN A 44 6.84 -9.52 4.21
C ASN A 44 5.37 -9.10 4.11
N LEU A 45 4.46 -10.06 3.94
CA LEU A 45 3.02 -9.76 3.93
C LEU A 45 2.52 -9.25 5.29
N GLU A 46 2.98 -9.83 6.39
CA GLU A 46 2.68 -9.33 7.75
C GLU A 46 3.22 -7.91 7.99
N LEU A 47 4.40 -7.60 7.44
CA LEU A 47 4.97 -6.25 7.50
C LEU A 47 4.17 -5.26 6.65
N LEU A 48 3.77 -5.64 5.44
CA LEU A 48 2.91 -4.82 4.56
C LEU A 48 1.58 -4.51 5.24
N GLU A 49 0.96 -5.53 5.83
CA GLU A 49 -0.27 -5.36 6.59
C GLU A 49 -0.10 -4.31 7.70
N LYS A 50 1.02 -4.35 8.44
CA LYS A 50 1.29 -3.44 9.55
C LYS A 50 1.45 -1.97 9.11
N ILE A 51 2.07 -1.74 7.95
CA ILE A 51 2.35 -0.39 7.45
C ILE A 51 1.22 0.15 6.55
N PHE A 52 0.31 -0.70 6.10
CA PHE A 52 -0.80 -0.31 5.24
C PHE A 52 -1.56 0.95 5.72
N PRO A 53 -1.98 1.07 7.00
CA PRO A 53 -2.77 2.22 7.45
C PRO A 53 -2.04 3.57 7.30
N SER A 54 -0.71 3.59 7.44
CA SER A 54 0.10 4.81 7.31
C SER A 54 0.46 5.13 5.86
N CYS A 55 0.16 4.23 4.93
CA CYS A 55 0.45 4.39 3.51
C CYS A 55 -0.77 4.84 2.70
N VAL A 56 -1.98 4.79 3.26
CA VAL A 56 -3.20 5.31 2.61
C VAL A 56 -3.10 6.83 2.45
N ILE A 57 -3.15 7.30 1.20
CA ILE A 57 -3.20 8.73 0.85
C ILE A 57 -4.63 9.16 0.56
N ASP A 58 -5.39 8.30 -0.13
CA ASP A 58 -6.77 8.58 -0.50
C ASP A 58 -7.56 7.29 -0.72
N SER A 59 -8.89 7.39 -0.69
CA SER A 59 -9.80 6.32 -1.09
C SER A 59 -11.20 6.85 -1.42
N SER A 60 -12.01 6.07 -2.13
CA SER A 60 -13.43 6.36 -2.36
C SER A 60 -14.33 6.10 -1.15
N PHE A 61 -13.83 5.38 -0.13
CA PHE A 61 -14.63 4.96 1.02
C PHE A 61 -14.99 6.11 1.95
N THR A 62 -16.25 6.13 2.38
CA THR A 62 -16.79 7.06 3.37
C THR A 62 -17.43 6.33 4.56
N ASP A 63 -17.59 7.04 5.67
CA ASP A 63 -18.44 6.60 6.77
C ASP A 63 -19.93 6.83 6.49
N ASP A 64 -20.81 6.43 7.42
CA ASP A 64 -22.27 6.58 7.31
C ASP A 64 -22.74 8.05 7.23
N ASN A 65 -21.84 9.02 7.44
CA ASN A 65 -22.11 10.45 7.35
C ASN A 65 -21.38 11.10 6.15
N ASP A 66 -20.97 10.30 5.15
CA ASP A 66 -20.25 10.73 3.95
C ASP A 66 -18.87 11.38 4.20
N ASN A 67 -18.25 11.15 5.36
CA ASN A 67 -16.89 11.63 5.62
C ASN A 67 -15.85 10.63 5.11
N LYS A 68 -14.73 11.14 4.57
CA LYS A 68 -13.59 10.30 4.20
C LYS A 68 -13.07 9.52 5.41
N VAL A 69 -12.89 8.22 5.24
CA VAL A 69 -12.30 7.37 6.27
C VAL A 69 -10.78 7.51 6.30
N ASP A 70 -10.19 7.39 7.49
CA ASP A 70 -8.74 7.31 7.63
C ASP A 70 -8.21 5.91 7.31
N GLY A 71 -6.89 5.78 7.12
CA GLY A 71 -6.27 4.50 6.80
C GLY A 71 -6.45 3.42 7.86
N LYS A 72 -6.68 3.78 9.14
CA LYS A 72 -6.92 2.81 10.23
C LYS A 72 -8.32 2.20 10.14
N THR A 73 -9.30 3.05 9.85
CA THR A 73 -10.70 2.65 9.64
C THR A 73 -10.78 1.77 8.39
N LEU A 74 -10.15 2.20 7.30
CA LEU A 74 -10.08 1.43 6.06
C LEU A 74 -9.41 0.07 6.28
N TYR A 75 -8.28 0.02 6.98
CA TYR A 75 -7.61 -1.23 7.36
C TYR A 75 -8.53 -2.16 8.16
N SER A 76 -9.21 -1.64 9.17
CA SER A 76 -10.11 -2.42 10.03
C SER A 76 -11.31 -2.98 9.26
N PHE A 77 -11.77 -2.26 8.23
CA PHE A 77 -12.78 -2.72 7.29
C PHE A 77 -12.23 -3.83 6.39
N LEU A 78 -11.15 -3.57 5.66
CA LEU A 78 -10.57 -4.50 4.68
C LEU A 78 -10.14 -5.81 5.32
N LYS A 79 -9.58 -5.78 6.53
CA LYS A 79 -9.14 -6.98 7.26
C LYS A 79 -10.28 -7.96 7.56
N LYS A 80 -11.55 -7.52 7.57
CA LYS A 80 -12.72 -8.41 7.69
C LYS A 80 -12.88 -9.31 6.47
N SER A 81 -12.32 -8.92 5.32
CA SER A 81 -12.26 -9.70 4.09
C SER A 81 -10.82 -10.09 3.78
N SER A 82 -10.38 -11.23 4.31
CA SER A 82 -8.99 -11.67 4.17
C SER A 82 -8.55 -11.84 2.71
N SER A 83 -9.45 -12.28 1.82
CA SER A 83 -9.15 -12.45 0.39
C SER A 83 -8.90 -11.11 -0.30
N LEU A 84 -9.85 -10.17 -0.17
CA LEU A 84 -9.75 -8.83 -0.77
C LEU A 84 -8.52 -8.09 -0.24
N PHE A 85 -8.30 -8.14 1.08
CA PHE A 85 -7.18 -7.43 1.66
C PHE A 85 -5.83 -8.02 1.21
N THR A 86 -5.72 -9.34 1.13
CA THR A 86 -4.50 -9.98 0.61
C THR A 86 -4.27 -9.62 -0.87
N GLU A 87 -5.33 -9.58 -1.68
CA GLU A 87 -5.25 -9.14 -3.08
C GLU A 87 -4.74 -7.70 -3.19
N ILE A 88 -5.29 -6.78 -2.40
CA ILE A 88 -4.83 -5.38 -2.33
C ILE A 88 -3.35 -5.31 -1.95
N LEU A 89 -2.92 -6.05 -0.93
CA LEU A 89 -1.51 -6.05 -0.49
C LEU A 89 -0.58 -6.58 -1.59
N ASN A 90 -0.99 -7.61 -2.32
CA ASN A 90 -0.22 -8.18 -3.44
C ASN A 90 -0.11 -7.19 -4.62
N ILE A 91 -1.23 -6.58 -5.02
CA ILE A 91 -1.22 -5.54 -6.06
C ILE A 91 -0.31 -4.39 -5.65
N TRP A 92 -0.42 -3.94 -4.40
CA TRP A 92 0.38 -2.84 -3.89
C TRP A 92 1.87 -3.16 -3.94
N ILE A 93 2.30 -4.31 -3.43
CA ILE A 93 3.72 -4.66 -3.39
C ILE A 93 4.31 -4.87 -4.79
N ASP A 94 3.56 -5.48 -5.70
CA ASP A 94 4.01 -5.71 -7.08
C ASP A 94 4.10 -4.40 -7.89
N SER A 95 3.31 -3.39 -7.52
CA SER A 95 3.30 -2.08 -8.18
C SER A 95 4.47 -1.17 -7.77
N ILE A 96 5.13 -1.45 -6.64
CA ILE A 96 6.21 -0.60 -6.13
C ILE A 96 7.45 -0.73 -7.04
N PRO A 97 7.96 0.38 -7.61
CA PRO A 97 9.09 0.34 -8.55
C PRO A 97 10.35 -0.29 -7.95
N PHE A 98 10.54 -0.21 -6.63
CA PHE A 98 11.67 -0.85 -5.96
C PHE A 98 11.67 -2.37 -6.07
N GLN A 99 10.52 -3.04 -6.14
CA GLN A 99 10.46 -4.50 -6.34
C GLN A 99 11.07 -4.91 -7.68
N SER A 100 10.76 -4.18 -8.76
CA SER A 100 11.40 -4.40 -10.06
C SER A 100 12.92 -4.18 -10.03
N ARG A 101 13.42 -3.33 -9.10
CA ARG A 101 14.85 -3.06 -8.89
C ARG A 101 15.52 -4.09 -7.97
N LEU A 102 14.82 -4.62 -6.97
CA LEU A 102 15.30 -5.68 -6.08
C LEU A 102 15.37 -7.03 -6.81
N GLN A 103 14.36 -7.37 -7.62
CA GLN A 103 14.38 -8.59 -8.45
C GLN A 103 15.50 -8.56 -9.50
N LYS A 104 15.86 -7.38 -10.03
CA LYS A 104 17.04 -7.22 -10.92
C LYS A 104 18.36 -7.46 -10.19
N LYS A 105 18.48 -7.09 -8.91
CA LYS A 105 19.67 -7.38 -8.10
C LYS A 105 19.85 -8.89 -7.89
N GLN A 106 18.79 -9.62 -7.53
CA GLN A 106 18.87 -11.08 -7.33
C GLN A 106 19.19 -11.89 -8.60
N LYS A 107 18.85 -11.39 -9.80
CA LYS A 107 19.17 -12.06 -11.07
C LYS A 107 20.58 -11.78 -11.60
N SER A 108 21.27 -10.77 -11.07
CA SER A 108 22.61 -10.38 -11.55
C SER A 108 23.75 -11.02 -10.76
N ASP A 109 23.45 -11.73 -9.66
CA ASP A 109 24.41 -12.46 -8.82
C ASP A 109 24.32 -14.00 -9.01
N LYS A 110 23.84 -14.46 -10.18
CA LYS A 110 23.87 -15.87 -10.59
C LYS A 110 24.64 -16.07 -11.88
#